data_AF-A0A6F9AHF9-F1
#
_entry.id   AF-A0A6F9AHF9-F1
#
_cell.length_a   1.000
_cell.length_b   1.000
_cell.length_c   1.000
_cell.angle_alpha   90.00
_cell.angle_beta   90.00
_cell.angle_gamma   90.00
#
_symmetry.space_group_name_H-M   'P 1'
#
loop_
_entity.id
_entity.type
_entity.pdbx_description
1 polymer ?
#
loop_
_entity_poly.entity_id
_entity_poly.type
_entity_poly.pdbx_seq_one_letter_code
_entity_poly.pdbx_strand_id
1 'polypeptide(L)'
;MPFFLLCRASIVQKRIIYFLDEGSLTVRLCEKETVFGETTEKPPLECCACGTAKYRVTFFGNWSEKIHPKDYPRRANHWSALIGSSHSRSYVLWEYGGFASEGVKQVAELGSPVKMEEEIRQKVSLLTPGGHWGQHPSQSDDSLDRQPASLPCLPAWPG
;
A
#
# COMPACT_ATOMS: atom_id res chain seq x y z
N MET A 1 41.04 -8.28 -4.13
CA MET A 1 40.82 -7.05 -3.35
C MET A 1 39.45 -6.52 -3.76
N PRO A 2 38.39 -6.71 -2.96
CA PRO A 2 37.04 -6.33 -3.35
C PRO A 2 36.94 -4.80 -3.48
N PHE A 3 36.27 -4.32 -4.52
CA PHE A 3 35.98 -2.90 -4.69
C PHE A 3 34.93 -2.48 -3.66
N PHE A 4 35.18 -1.35 -2.99
CA PHE A 4 34.19 -0.73 -2.11
C PHE A 4 34.06 0.76 -2.43
N LEU A 5 32.84 1.26 -2.36
CA LEU A 5 32.52 2.68 -2.41
C LEU A 5 32.44 3.23 -0.99
N LEU A 6 33.07 4.38 -0.77
CA LEU A 6 33.05 5.08 0.51
C LEU A 6 32.25 6.36 0.35
N CYS A 7 31.07 6.42 0.97
CA CYS A 7 30.25 7.62 1.01
C CYS A 7 30.44 8.34 2.35
N ARG A 8 30.86 9.61 2.29
CA ARG A 8 31.06 10.47 3.46
C ARG A 8 30.04 11.61 3.43
N ALA A 9 29.37 11.84 4.55
CA ALA A 9 28.44 12.94 4.74
C ALA A 9 28.95 13.92 5.80
N SER A 10 28.55 15.19 5.70
CA SER A 10 28.87 16.23 6.68
C SER A 10 27.59 17.00 7.02
N ILE A 11 27.40 17.31 8.30
CA ILE A 11 26.21 18.03 8.79
C ILE A 11 26.65 19.38 9.35
N VAL A 12 25.94 20.45 8.95
CA VAL A 12 26.19 21.82 9.43
C VAL A 12 25.02 22.25 10.32
N GLN A 13 25.27 22.45 11.61
CA GLN A 13 24.26 22.97 12.53
C GLN A 13 24.81 24.23 13.24
N LYS A 14 24.17 25.38 12.96
CA LYS A 14 24.47 26.72 13.53
C LYS A 14 25.98 27.06 13.62
N ARG A 15 26.57 27.34 12.45
CA ARG A 15 27.91 27.95 12.25
C ARG A 15 29.14 27.13 12.67
N ILE A 16 28.99 25.86 13.07
CA ILE A 16 30.11 24.93 13.26
C ILE A 16 29.85 23.70 12.39
N ILE A 17 30.83 23.32 11.55
CA ILE A 17 30.76 22.11 10.71
C ILE A 17 31.39 20.97 11.51
N TYR A 18 30.65 19.88 11.74
CA TYR A 18 31.22 18.67 12.32
C TYR A 18 31.66 17.74 11.18
N PHE A 19 32.98 17.50 11.08
CA PHE A 19 33.55 16.46 10.26
C PHE A 19 33.98 15.31 11.19
N LEU A 20 33.22 14.23 11.22
CA LEU A 20 33.61 12.99 11.88
C LEU A 20 33.96 12.00 10.78
N ASP A 21 35.26 11.86 10.51
CA ASP A 21 35.79 10.98 9.46
C ASP A 21 35.65 9.48 9.80
N GLU A 22 35.21 9.18 11.03
CA GLU A 22 34.89 7.85 11.53
C GLU A 22 33.61 7.87 12.38
N GLY A 23 32.67 6.95 12.10
CA GLY A 23 31.39 6.83 12.80
C GLY A 23 30.17 6.82 11.86
N SER A 24 29.00 7.16 12.40
CA SER A 24 27.68 7.07 11.72
C SER A 24 27.51 7.95 10.47
N LEU A 25 28.48 8.83 10.17
CA LEU A 25 28.45 9.72 9.00
C LEU A 25 29.28 9.21 7.81
N THR A 26 29.91 8.03 7.93
CA THR A 26 30.64 7.38 6.85
C THR A 26 30.06 5.98 6.62
N VAL A 27 29.56 5.70 5.42
CA VAL A 27 29.03 4.39 5.04
C VAL A 27 29.92 3.77 3.97
N ARG A 28 30.38 2.54 4.24
CA ARG A 28 31.10 1.70 3.27
C ARG A 28 30.11 0.78 2.59
N LEU A 29 30.02 0.87 1.27
CA LEU A 29 29.23 0.00 0.43
C LEU A 29 30.19 -0.93 -0.32
N CYS A 30 30.20 -2.21 0.04
CA CYS A 30 31.00 -3.21 -0.65
C CYS A 30 30.17 -3.87 -1.76
N GLU A 31 30.83 -4.30 -2.84
CA GLU A 31 30.22 -5.17 -3.84
C GLU A 31 29.72 -6.44 -3.14
N LYS A 32 28.43 -6.75 -3.30
CA LYS A 32 27.84 -7.95 -2.71
C LYS A 32 28.41 -9.15 -3.46
N GLU A 33 29.27 -9.93 -2.81
CA GLU A 33 29.68 -11.23 -3.35
C GLU A 33 28.42 -12.06 -3.59
N THR A 34 28.14 -12.39 -4.85
CA THR A 34 27.21 -13.47 -5.18
C THR A 34 27.90 -14.78 -4.83
N VAL A 35 27.84 -15.15 -3.55
CA VAL A 35 28.19 -16.50 -3.12
C VAL A 35 27.11 -17.42 -3.70
N PHE A 36 27.37 -17.97 -4.88
CA PHE A 36 26.69 -19.16 -5.38
C PHE A 36 27.14 -20.34 -4.52
N GLY A 37 26.56 -20.45 -3.34
CA GLY A 37 26.54 -21.66 -2.53
C GLY A 37 25.07 -22.06 -2.39
N GLU A 38 24.74 -23.29 -2.79
CA GLU A 38 23.43 -23.88 -2.58
C GLU A 38 22.99 -23.73 -1.11
N THR A 39 22.02 -22.85 -0.89
CA THR A 39 21.01 -23.09 0.11
C THR A 39 19.71 -23.26 -0.65
N THR A 40 19.15 -24.46 -0.61
CA THR A 40 17.70 -24.66 -0.66
C THR A 40 17.05 -23.98 0.55
N GLU A 41 17.27 -22.67 0.69
CA GLU A 41 16.51 -21.83 1.60
C GLU A 41 15.15 -21.67 0.94
N LYS A 42 14.22 -22.52 1.38
CA LYS A 42 12.81 -22.17 1.37
C LYS A 42 12.71 -20.69 1.75
N PRO A 43 12.11 -19.83 0.92
CA PRO A 43 12.11 -18.40 1.15
C PRO A 43 11.66 -18.13 2.59
N PRO A 44 12.33 -17.20 3.31
CA PRO A 44 12.04 -16.94 4.72
C PRO A 44 10.52 -16.74 4.88
N LEU A 45 9.95 -17.42 5.87
CA LEU A 45 8.50 -17.48 6.10
C LEU A 45 7.92 -16.05 6.03
N GLU A 46 7.11 -15.78 5.00
CA GLU A 46 6.68 -14.43 4.62
C GLU A 46 5.81 -13.68 5.65
N CYS A 47 5.56 -14.27 6.82
CA CYS A 47 4.99 -13.59 7.97
C CYS A 47 5.31 -14.38 9.24
N CYS A 48 5.84 -13.70 10.27
CA CYS A 48 6.08 -14.28 11.60
C CYS A 48 5.06 -13.81 12.65
N ALA A 49 4.06 -13.03 12.25
CA ALA A 49 3.03 -12.57 13.16
C ALA A 49 2.11 -13.73 13.57
N CYS A 50 1.78 -13.80 14.85
CA CYS A 50 0.81 -14.76 15.37
C CYS A 50 -0.58 -14.11 15.50
N GLY A 51 -1.63 -14.87 15.20
CA GLY A 51 -3.02 -14.41 15.33
C GLY A 51 -3.54 -13.59 14.16
N THR A 52 -4.66 -12.90 14.37
CA THR A 52 -5.38 -12.13 13.33
C THR A 52 -5.51 -10.68 13.77
N ALA A 53 -5.29 -9.75 12.83
CA ALA A 53 -5.51 -8.33 13.04
C ALA A 53 -6.71 -7.84 12.21
N LYS A 54 -7.42 -6.83 12.72
CA LYS A 54 -8.51 -6.14 12.02
C LYS A 54 -8.07 -4.72 11.72
N TYR A 55 -8.30 -4.28 10.49
CA TYR A 55 -7.95 -2.94 10.03
C TYR A 55 -9.19 -2.23 9.49
N ARG A 56 -9.19 -0.90 9.59
CA ARG A 56 -10.14 -0.03 8.90
C ARG A 56 -9.40 0.69 7.79
N VAL A 57 -9.87 0.52 6.55
CA VAL A 57 -9.35 1.25 5.39
C VAL A 57 -10.29 2.42 5.12
N THR A 58 -9.72 3.62 4.95
CA THR A 58 -10.45 4.83 4.59
C THR A 58 -9.79 5.44 3.37
N PHE A 59 -10.57 5.64 2.31
CA PHE A 59 -10.10 6.26 1.08
C PHE A 59 -10.46 7.75 1.08
N PHE A 60 -9.47 8.59 0.79
CA PHE A 60 -9.65 10.04 0.65
C PHE A 60 -9.35 10.44 -0.78
N GLY A 61 -10.40 10.71 -1.57
CA GLY A 61 -10.28 11.15 -2.95
C GLY A 61 -9.82 12.60 -3.03
N ASN A 62 -8.61 12.84 -3.54
CA ASN A 62 -8.09 14.19 -3.78
C ASN A 62 -8.23 14.60 -5.25
N TRP A 63 -9.34 14.26 -5.89
CA TRP A 63 -9.65 14.63 -7.28
C TRP A 63 -10.81 15.62 -7.29
N SER A 64 -10.48 16.91 -7.38
CA SER A 64 -11.46 17.99 -7.50
C SER A 64 -11.08 18.98 -8.59
N GLU A 65 -12.06 19.71 -9.08
CA GLU A 65 -11.88 20.75 -10.10
C GLU A 65 -10.78 21.76 -9.73
N LYS A 66 -10.67 22.12 -8.45
CA LYS A 66 -9.70 23.12 -8.00
C LYS A 66 -8.25 22.70 -8.25
N ILE A 67 -7.93 21.42 -8.02
CA ILE A 67 -6.57 20.88 -8.10
C ILE A 67 -6.31 20.09 -9.38
N HIS A 68 -7.37 19.71 -10.10
CA HIS A 68 -7.33 19.10 -11.42
C HIS A 68 -8.30 19.80 -12.38
N PRO A 69 -8.03 21.07 -12.77
CA PRO A 69 -9.01 21.90 -13.51
C PRO A 69 -9.12 21.54 -14.99
N LYS A 70 -8.08 20.95 -15.57
CA LYS A 70 -8.06 20.62 -17.01
C LYS A 70 -9.02 19.46 -17.28
N ASP A 71 -10.00 19.71 -18.15
CA ASP A 71 -11.01 18.74 -18.61
C ASP A 71 -11.77 18.02 -17.48
N TYR A 72 -12.00 18.70 -16.35
CA TYR A 72 -12.69 18.12 -15.20
C TYR A 72 -14.18 17.86 -15.50
N PRO A 73 -14.69 16.64 -15.30
CA PRO A 73 -16.08 16.29 -15.59
C PRO A 73 -17.03 16.78 -14.50
N ARG A 74 -17.42 18.06 -14.54
CA ARG A 74 -18.26 18.72 -13.51
C ARG A 74 -19.55 17.98 -13.14
N ARG A 75 -20.16 17.24 -14.07
CA ARG A 75 -21.45 16.53 -13.85
C ARG A 75 -21.32 15.01 -13.73
N ALA A 76 -20.18 14.45 -14.13
CA ALA A 76 -19.98 13.00 -14.21
C ALA A 76 -18.76 12.54 -13.39
N ASN A 77 -18.18 13.42 -12.57
CA ASN A 77 -17.12 13.06 -11.64
C ASN A 77 -17.69 12.10 -10.60
N HIS A 78 -17.02 10.98 -10.41
CA HIS A 78 -17.33 10.01 -9.39
C HIS A 78 -16.12 9.09 -9.20
N TRP A 79 -16.09 8.42 -8.07
CA TRP A 79 -15.27 7.22 -7.89
C TRP A 79 -16.20 6.01 -8.01
N SER A 80 -15.72 4.95 -8.66
CA SER A 80 -16.41 3.67 -8.61
C SER A 80 -16.35 3.09 -7.20
N ALA A 81 -17.18 2.07 -6.94
CA ALA A 81 -17.13 1.36 -5.66
C ALA A 81 -15.75 0.74 -5.45
N LEU A 82 -15.20 0.93 -4.24
CA LEU A 82 -13.91 0.33 -3.87
C LEU A 82 -14.08 -1.17 -3.67
N ILE A 83 -13.25 -1.97 -4.33
CA ILE A 83 -13.27 -3.42 -4.28
C ILE A 83 -11.86 -3.99 -4.06
N GLY A 84 -11.75 -5.00 -3.21
CA GLY A 84 -10.49 -5.68 -2.92
C GLY A 84 -10.65 -6.71 -1.79
N SER A 85 -9.56 -7.41 -1.48
CA SER A 85 -9.52 -8.39 -0.40
C SER A 85 -8.14 -8.45 0.25
N SER A 86 -8.08 -8.87 1.51
CA SER A 86 -6.82 -9.34 2.10
C SER A 86 -6.46 -10.68 1.45
N HIS A 87 -5.22 -10.83 0.97
CA HIS A 87 -4.78 -12.04 0.26
C HIS A 87 -3.29 -12.35 0.52
N SER A 88 -2.89 -13.59 0.25
CA SER A 88 -1.49 -14.03 0.25
C SER A 88 -0.76 -13.58 -1.02
N ARG A 89 0.58 -13.70 -1.03
CA ARG A 89 1.42 -13.37 -2.19
C ARG A 89 1.11 -14.19 -3.45
N SER A 90 0.49 -15.36 -3.29
CA SER A 90 0.10 -16.25 -4.39
C SER A 90 -1.08 -15.75 -5.22
N TYR A 91 -1.80 -14.72 -4.75
CA TYR A 91 -2.87 -14.08 -5.51
C TYR A 91 -2.45 -12.65 -5.85
N VAL A 92 -2.59 -12.29 -7.12
CA VAL A 92 -2.37 -10.92 -7.61
C VAL A 92 -3.71 -10.42 -8.11
N LEU A 93 -4.19 -9.34 -7.48
CA LEU A 93 -5.46 -8.70 -7.82
C LEU A 93 -5.32 -7.90 -9.13
N TRP A 94 -4.26 -7.10 -9.20
CA TRP A 94 -3.77 -6.37 -10.37
C TRP A 94 -2.30 -5.99 -10.10
N GLU A 95 -1.53 -5.75 -11.16
CA GLU A 95 -0.13 -5.31 -11.04
C GLU A 95 0.27 -4.41 -12.21
N TYR A 96 1.25 -3.54 -11.99
CA TYR A 96 1.78 -2.68 -13.06
C TYR A 96 2.47 -3.51 -14.14
N GLY A 97 2.13 -3.24 -15.40
CA GLY A 97 2.65 -4.00 -16.55
C GLY A 97 2.01 -5.38 -16.74
N GLY A 98 1.15 -5.83 -15.81
CA GLY A 98 0.35 -7.03 -15.97
C GLY A 98 -0.89 -6.81 -16.82
N PHE A 99 -1.48 -7.90 -17.30
CA PHE A 99 -2.78 -7.86 -17.98
C PHE A 99 -3.92 -7.73 -16.98
N ALA A 100 -4.91 -6.89 -17.31
CA ALA A 100 -6.13 -6.78 -16.52
C ALA A 100 -6.97 -8.06 -16.67
N SER A 101 -7.49 -8.59 -15.56
CA SER A 101 -8.54 -9.61 -15.60
C SER A 101 -9.85 -9.00 -16.11
N GLU A 102 -10.83 -9.86 -16.39
CA GLU A 102 -12.17 -9.40 -16.78
C GLU A 102 -12.84 -8.59 -15.65
N GLY A 103 -12.64 -8.99 -14.39
CA GLY A 103 -13.07 -8.22 -13.23
C GLY A 103 -12.45 -6.83 -13.17
N VAL A 104 -11.13 -6.73 -13.33
CA VAL A 104 -10.41 -5.43 -13.35
C VAL A 104 -10.87 -4.57 -14.51
N LYS A 105 -11.08 -5.16 -15.69
CA LYS A 105 -11.59 -4.47 -16.87
C LYS A 105 -12.97 -3.84 -16.62
N GLN A 106 -13.90 -4.58 -16.03
CA GLN A 106 -15.24 -4.04 -15.74
C GLN A 106 -15.23 -2.92 -14.70
N VAL A 107 -14.35 -2.99 -13.70
CA VAL A 107 -14.16 -1.87 -12.76
C VAL A 107 -13.59 -0.64 -13.47
N ALA A 108 -12.62 -0.83 -14.36
CA ALA A 108 -11.95 0.27 -15.06
C ALA A 108 -12.83 0.93 -16.12
N GLU A 109 -13.62 0.15 -16.87
CA GLU A 109 -14.41 0.64 -18.00
C GLU A 109 -15.83 1.05 -17.60
N LEU A 110 -16.44 0.33 -16.66
CA LEU A 110 -17.87 0.48 -16.31
C LEU A 110 -18.09 0.90 -14.86
N GLY A 111 -17.07 0.90 -14.02
CA GLY A 111 -17.19 1.13 -12.58
C GLY A 111 -17.94 0.00 -11.84
N SER A 112 -18.13 -1.16 -12.45
CA SER A 112 -18.90 -2.28 -11.88
C SER A 112 -17.99 -3.23 -11.09
N PRO A 113 -18.21 -3.43 -9.78
CA PRO A 113 -17.41 -4.34 -8.96
C PRO A 113 -17.88 -5.80 -9.02
N VAL A 114 -19.01 -6.11 -9.69
CA VAL A 114 -19.69 -7.41 -9.61
C VAL A 114 -18.78 -8.55 -10.04
N LYS A 115 -18.14 -8.41 -11.22
CA LYS A 115 -17.26 -9.46 -11.74
C LYS A 115 -15.99 -9.63 -10.91
N MET A 116 -15.46 -8.51 -10.40
CA MET A 116 -14.30 -8.52 -9.52
C MET A 116 -14.60 -9.24 -8.20
N GLU A 117 -15.78 -9.03 -7.63
CA GLU A 117 -16.22 -9.72 -6.43
C GLU A 117 -16.34 -11.24 -6.65
N GLU A 118 -16.86 -11.68 -7.80
CA GLU A 118 -16.90 -13.09 -8.17
C GLU A 118 -15.49 -13.71 -8.21
N GLU A 119 -14.54 -13.05 -8.89
CA GLU A 119 -13.15 -13.51 -9.00
C GLU A 119 -12.49 -13.64 -7.61
N ILE A 120 -12.68 -12.63 -6.78
CA ILE A 120 -12.17 -12.60 -5.40
C ILE A 120 -12.77 -13.75 -4.58
N ARG A 121 -14.10 -13.94 -4.62
CA ARG A 121 -14.79 -15.01 -3.88
C ARG A 121 -14.32 -16.40 -4.31
N GLN A 122 -14.10 -16.61 -5.61
CA GLN A 122 -13.55 -17.86 -6.14
C GLN A 122 -12.13 -18.13 -5.64
N LYS A 123 -11.32 -17.11 -5.39
CA LYS A 123 -9.95 -17.28 -4.90
C LYS A 123 -9.89 -17.49 -3.39
N VAL A 124 -10.76 -16.85 -2.61
CA VAL A 124 -10.79 -17.05 -1.15
C VAL A 124 -11.43 -18.36 -0.72
N SER A 125 -12.43 -18.86 -1.46
CA SER A 125 -12.99 -20.19 -1.21
C SER A 125 -11.95 -21.31 -1.38
N LEU A 126 -10.96 -21.11 -2.26
CA LEU A 126 -9.85 -22.03 -2.46
C LEU A 126 -8.76 -21.91 -1.37
N LEU A 127 -8.65 -20.76 -0.70
CA LEU A 127 -7.59 -20.48 0.26
C LEU A 127 -8.02 -20.64 1.74
N THR A 128 -9.33 -20.67 2.03
CA THR A 128 -9.86 -20.85 3.39
C THR A 128 -11.14 -21.69 3.42
N PRO A 129 -11.12 -22.94 3.94
CA PRO A 129 -12.35 -23.62 4.32
C PRO A 129 -12.99 -22.87 5.49
N GLY A 130 -13.99 -22.01 5.22
CA GLY A 130 -14.78 -21.32 6.25
C GLY A 130 -14.50 -19.84 6.49
N GLY A 131 -13.79 -19.13 5.60
CA GLY A 131 -13.60 -17.68 5.70
C GLY A 131 -14.91 -16.91 5.44
N HIS A 132 -15.43 -16.19 6.44
CA HIS A 132 -16.65 -15.38 6.29
C HIS A 132 -16.32 -14.02 5.65
N TRP A 133 -16.87 -13.77 4.45
CA TRP A 133 -16.83 -12.48 3.79
C TRP A 133 -17.73 -11.48 4.53
N GLY A 134 -17.12 -10.51 5.22
CA GLY A 134 -17.84 -9.37 5.76
C GLY A 134 -18.11 -8.35 4.66
N GLN A 135 -19.36 -8.22 4.23
CA GLN A 135 -19.79 -7.07 3.43
C GLN A 135 -19.85 -5.87 4.36
N HIS A 136 -18.88 -4.95 4.26
CA HIS A 136 -19.13 -3.58 4.68
C HIS A 136 -19.74 -2.85 3.48
N PRO A 137 -20.94 -2.27 3.61
CA PRO A 137 -21.49 -1.43 2.57
C PRO A 137 -20.47 -0.31 2.28
N SER A 138 -20.04 -0.21 1.03
CA SER A 138 -19.37 0.98 0.53
C SER A 138 -20.39 2.11 0.55
N GLN A 139 -20.51 2.83 1.67
CA GLN A 139 -21.14 4.15 1.63
C GLN A 139 -20.13 5.05 0.90
N SER A 140 -20.32 5.21 -0.41
CA SER A 140 -19.77 6.35 -1.12
C SER A 140 -20.50 7.57 -0.57
N ASP A 141 -19.88 8.26 0.40
CA ASP A 141 -20.38 9.56 0.86
C ASP A 141 -20.21 10.56 -0.28
N ASP A 142 -21.26 10.68 -1.09
CA ASP A 142 -21.49 11.79 -2.02
C ASP A 142 -21.87 13.01 -1.17
N SER A 143 -20.87 13.67 -0.60
CA SER A 143 -21.04 14.89 0.18
C SER A 143 -19.95 15.88 -0.15
N LEU A 144 -20.23 16.67 -1.19
CA LEU A 144 -19.75 18.05 -1.30
C LEU A 144 -19.98 18.76 0.06
N ASP A 145 -18.94 19.45 0.52
CA ASP A 145 -18.91 20.31 1.71
C ASP A 145 -18.98 19.63 3.08
N ARG A 146 -17.83 19.09 3.55
CA ARG A 146 -17.43 19.29 4.95
C ARG A 146 -15.97 19.74 5.04
N GLN A 147 -15.80 20.97 5.53
CA GLN A 147 -14.54 21.52 6.02
C GLN A 147 -13.88 20.56 7.03
N PRO A 148 -12.54 20.59 7.19
CA PRO A 148 -11.86 19.77 8.19
C PRO A 148 -12.33 20.20 9.59
N ALA A 149 -13.23 19.43 10.18
CA ALA A 149 -13.53 19.56 11.60
C ALA A 149 -12.25 19.22 12.35
N SER A 150 -11.80 20.20 13.12
CA SER A 150 -10.73 20.16 14.11
C SER A 150 -10.67 18.83 14.87
N LEU A 151 -9.45 18.29 14.97
CA LEU A 151 -9.05 17.27 15.93
C LEU A 151 -9.56 17.60 17.33
N PRO A 152 -9.89 16.56 18.12
CA PRO A 152 -9.41 16.53 19.48
C PRO A 152 -8.52 15.31 19.72
N CYS A 153 -7.31 15.59 20.18
CA CYS A 153 -6.45 14.64 20.85
C CYS A 153 -7.10 14.20 22.18
N LEU A 154 -7.18 12.89 22.41
CA LEU A 154 -6.56 12.13 23.52
C LEU A 154 -7.39 10.89 23.92
N PRO A 155 -6.72 9.81 24.36
CA PRO A 155 -7.35 8.62 24.90
C PRO A 155 -7.59 8.74 26.41
N ALA A 156 -8.71 8.22 26.89
CA ALA A 156 -8.88 7.81 28.27
C ALA A 156 -9.12 6.29 28.29
N TRP A 157 -8.12 5.54 28.72
CA TRP A 157 -8.31 4.16 29.17
C TRP A 157 -8.80 4.19 30.62
N PRO A 158 -9.82 3.40 31.00
CA PRO A 158 -10.01 3.02 32.38
C PRO A 158 -9.73 1.52 32.60
N GLY A 159 -9.04 1.22 33.71
CA GLY A 159 -9.09 -0.07 34.42
C GLY A 159 -7.94 -1.02 34.16
#